data_AF-A0A439ZCP2-F1
#
_entry.id   AF-A0A439ZCP2-F1
#
_cell.length_a   1.000
_cell.length_b   1.000
_cell.length_c   1.000
_cell.angle_alpha   90.00
_cell.angle_beta   90.00
_cell.angle_gamma   90.00
#
_symmetry.space_group_name_H-M   'P 1'
#
loop_
_entity.id
_entity.type
_entity.pdbx_description
1 polymer ?
#
loop_
_entity_poly.entity_id
_entity_poly.type
_entity_poly.pdbx_seq_one_letter_code
_entity_poly.pdbx_strand_id
1 'polypeptide(L)'
;MPDTDGRRKRGGGRRLSNAHEIGQLVLVRCGLCNVKRWYQPDDLLKIFGDIEPDLVGSKMRCERCGKNEFMHAETQSPTAGERQGIRVRRLAEIRTVRRVVWRDEQ
;
A
#
# COMPACT_ATOMS: atom_id res chain seq x y z
N MET A 1 27.08 23.17 -20.70
CA MET A 1 25.80 22.46 -20.48
C MET A 1 26.14 21.22 -19.67
N PRO A 2 25.73 21.03 -18.40
CA PRO A 2 25.97 19.78 -17.73
C PRO A 2 24.81 18.82 -17.97
N ASP A 3 25.16 17.61 -18.36
CA ASP A 3 24.30 16.46 -18.61
C ASP A 3 23.44 16.14 -17.38
N THR A 4 22.12 16.12 -17.60
CA THR A 4 21.14 15.60 -16.65
C THR A 4 20.96 14.10 -16.91
N ASP A 5 21.97 13.29 -16.60
CA ASP A 5 21.76 11.84 -16.48
C ASP A 5 21.05 11.53 -15.16
N GLY A 6 19.75 11.80 -15.15
CA GLY A 6 18.85 11.57 -14.03
C GLY A 6 18.43 10.11 -13.89
N ARG A 7 19.33 9.15 -14.10
CA ARG A 7 19.02 7.73 -13.91
C ARG A 7 19.11 7.38 -12.42
N ARG A 8 18.14 7.87 -11.64
CA ARG A 8 17.94 7.43 -10.24
C ARG A 8 17.87 5.90 -10.26
N LYS A 9 18.83 5.25 -9.58
CA LYS A 9 18.84 3.79 -9.37
C LYS A 9 17.43 3.35 -8.95
N ARG A 10 16.75 2.59 -9.81
CA ARG A 10 15.53 1.86 -9.43
C ARG A 10 15.90 0.95 -8.26
N GLY A 11 15.08 1.00 -7.23
CA GLY A 11 15.41 0.65 -5.86
C GLY A 11 16.05 -0.73 -5.68
N GLY A 12 17.12 -0.78 -4.90
CA GLY A 12 17.34 -1.96 -4.07
C GLY A 12 16.16 -2.04 -3.10
N GLY A 13 15.41 -3.14 -3.17
CA GLY A 13 14.10 -3.39 -2.57
C GLY A 13 13.88 -2.70 -1.23
N ARG A 14 13.35 -1.48 -1.26
CA ARG A 14 13.08 -0.72 -0.04
C ARG A 14 11.80 -1.25 0.54
N ARG A 15 11.92 -2.13 1.53
CA ARG A 15 10.78 -2.80 2.14
C ARG A 15 9.93 -1.86 2.99
N LEU A 16 8.74 -2.34 3.35
CA LEU A 16 7.80 -1.61 4.22
C LEU A 16 8.41 -1.23 5.58
N SER A 17 9.26 -2.07 6.17
CA SER A 17 10.03 -1.76 7.39
C SER A 17 10.88 -0.50 7.23
N ASN A 18 11.72 -0.45 6.20
CA ASN A 18 12.55 0.72 5.89
C ASN A 18 11.71 1.99 5.62
N ALA A 19 10.55 1.85 4.99
CA ALA A 19 9.64 2.96 4.76
C ALA A 19 9.00 3.47 6.06
N HIS A 20 8.70 2.58 7.00
CA HIS A 20 8.22 2.94 8.33
C HIS A 20 9.27 3.75 9.10
N GLU A 21 10.50 3.24 9.17
CA GLU A 21 11.59 3.82 9.96
C GLU A 21 11.91 5.28 9.60
N ILE A 22 11.89 5.59 8.31
CA ILE A 22 12.13 6.95 7.78
C ILE A 22 10.87 7.83 7.76
N GLY A 23 9.75 7.32 8.26
CA GLY A 23 8.48 8.03 8.34
C GLY A 23 7.78 8.28 7.01
N GLN A 24 7.98 7.42 6.00
CA GLN A 24 7.22 7.46 4.74
C GLN A 24 5.78 6.97 4.92
N LEU A 25 4.92 7.34 3.98
CA LEU A 25 3.58 6.78 3.83
C LEU A 25 3.47 5.98 2.53
N VAL A 26 2.55 5.02 2.50
CA VAL A 26 2.21 4.30 1.27
C VAL A 26 0.93 4.89 0.68
N LEU A 27 1.02 5.42 -0.54
CA LEU A 27 -0.13 5.80 -1.34
C LEU A 27 -0.56 4.61 -2.17
N VAL A 28 -1.80 4.18 -2.00
CA VAL A 28 -2.43 3.18 -2.86
C VAL A 28 -3.50 3.86 -3.71
N ARG A 29 -3.45 3.67 -5.03
CA ARG A 29 -4.45 4.21 -5.97
C ARG A 29 -5.03 3.12 -6.85
N CYS A 30 -6.31 3.25 -7.16
CA CYS A 30 -6.92 2.53 -8.28
C CYS A 30 -6.78 3.37 -9.55
N GLY A 31 -6.06 2.87 -10.56
CA GLY A 31 -5.92 3.51 -11.88
C GLY A 31 -7.24 3.63 -12.64
N LEU A 32 -8.23 2.79 -12.34
CA LEU A 32 -9.57 2.83 -12.96
C LEU A 32 -10.51 3.83 -12.26
N CYS A 33 -10.65 3.74 -10.94
CA CYS A 33 -11.58 4.59 -10.19
C CYS A 33 -10.98 5.92 -9.72
N ASN A 34 -9.66 6.08 -9.85
CA ASN A 34 -8.86 7.19 -9.32
C ASN A 34 -9.01 7.45 -7.80
N VAL A 35 -9.50 6.45 -7.05
CA VAL A 35 -9.57 6.54 -5.59
C VAL A 35 -8.16 6.38 -5.01
N LYS A 36 -7.77 7.30 -4.14
CA LYS A 36 -6.47 7.38 -3.48
C LYS A 36 -6.62 7.15 -1.98
N ARG A 37 -5.78 6.31 -1.39
CA ARG A 37 -5.76 6.05 0.06
C ARG A 37 -4.34 6.02 0.57
N TRP A 38 -4.13 6.67 1.71
CA TRP A 38 -2.85 6.72 2.39
C TRP A 38 -2.84 5.72 3.54
N TYR A 39 -1.78 4.95 3.65
CA TYR A 39 -1.57 3.95 4.69
C TYR A 39 -0.24 4.15 5.40
N GLN A 40 -0.19 3.71 6.65
CA GLN A 40 1.05 3.61 7.39
C GLN A 40 1.76 2.30 7.04
N PRO A 41 3.08 2.33 6.75
CA PRO A 41 3.79 1.10 6.40
C PRO A 41 3.73 0.05 7.51
N ASP A 42 3.75 0.44 8.79
CA ASP A 42 3.59 -0.47 9.95
C ASP A 42 2.28 -1.26 9.93
N ASP A 43 1.18 -0.63 9.52
CA ASP A 43 -0.10 -1.33 9.41
C ASP A 43 -0.07 -2.35 8.27
N LEU A 44 0.59 -2.02 7.16
CA LEU A 44 0.74 -2.92 6.01
C LEU A 44 1.69 -4.08 6.32
N LEU A 45 2.74 -3.85 7.12
CA LEU A 45 3.65 -4.89 7.62
C LEU A 45 2.88 -5.97 8.38
N LYS A 46 1.96 -5.57 9.26
CA LYS A 46 1.13 -6.50 10.05
C LYS A 46 0.22 -7.37 9.19
N ILE A 47 -0.19 -6.89 8.01
CA ILE A 47 -1.13 -7.59 7.12
C ILE A 47 -0.40 -8.44 6.09
N PHE A 48 0.65 -7.92 5.46
CA PHE A 48 1.28 -8.52 4.28
C PHE A 48 2.71 -9.02 4.52
N GLY A 49 3.28 -8.74 5.69
CA GLY A 49 4.70 -8.94 5.98
C GLY A 49 5.59 -7.85 5.37
N ASP A 50 6.90 -8.05 5.51
CA ASP A 50 7.93 -7.12 5.08
C ASP A 50 8.25 -7.26 3.58
N ILE A 51 7.32 -6.78 2.75
CA ILE A 51 7.39 -6.79 1.29
C ILE A 51 7.82 -5.43 0.73
N GLU A 52 8.12 -5.39 -0.58
CA GLU A 52 8.29 -4.12 -1.29
C GLU A 52 6.95 -3.37 -1.42
N PRO A 53 6.90 -2.05 -1.21
CA PRO A 53 5.67 -1.27 -1.21
C PRO A 53 4.87 -1.33 -2.52
N ASP A 54 5.52 -1.46 -3.67
CA ASP A 54 4.86 -1.58 -4.97
C ASP A 54 4.07 -2.89 -5.12
N LEU A 55 4.49 -3.95 -4.41
CA LEU A 55 3.76 -5.22 -4.34
C LEU A 55 2.49 -5.14 -3.47
N VAL A 56 2.29 -4.07 -2.68
CA VAL A 56 1.08 -3.90 -1.86
C VAL A 56 -0.16 -3.78 -2.76
N GLY A 57 -0.04 -3.11 -3.90
CA GLY A 57 -1.16 -2.87 -4.82
C GLY A 57 -1.82 -4.17 -5.27
N SER A 58 -1.02 -5.17 -5.68
CA SER A 58 -1.51 -6.46 -6.19
C SER A 58 -2.20 -7.32 -5.11
N LYS A 59 -1.91 -7.07 -3.83
CA LYS A 59 -2.53 -7.73 -2.67
C LYS A 59 -3.81 -7.04 -2.18
N MET A 60 -4.15 -5.86 -2.71
CA MET A 60 -5.33 -5.09 -2.34
C MET A 60 -6.41 -5.12 -3.41
N ARG A 61 -7.65 -4.87 -3.00
CA ARG A 61 -8.79 -4.64 -3.91
C ARG A 61 -9.31 -3.22 -3.76
N CYS A 62 -9.71 -2.61 -4.86
CA CYS A 62 -10.36 -1.30 -4.81
C CYS A 62 -11.71 -1.42 -4.09
N GLU A 63 -11.97 -0.61 -3.07
CA GLU A 63 -13.26 -0.65 -2.36
C GLU A 63 -14.45 -0.19 -3.21
N ARG A 64 -14.20 0.50 -4.33
CA ARG A 64 -15.26 0.98 -5.21
C ARG A 64 -15.64 -0.04 -6.28
N CYS A 65 -14.67 -0.62 -6.98
CA CYS A 65 -14.92 -1.55 -8.09
C CYS A 65 -14.57 -3.01 -7.80
N GLY A 66 -13.96 -3.32 -6.65
CA GLY A 66 -13.56 -4.67 -6.25
C GLY A 66 -12.34 -5.26 -6.99
N LYS A 67 -11.88 -4.61 -8.07
CA LYS A 67 -10.76 -5.10 -8.90
C LYS A 67 -9.40 -4.83 -8.24
N ASN A 68 -8.43 -5.71 -8.49
CA ASN A 68 -7.03 -5.55 -8.06
C ASN A 68 -6.07 -5.17 -9.23
N GLU A 69 -6.41 -5.52 -10.48
CA GLU A 69 -5.56 -5.31 -11.67
C GLU A 69 -5.11 -3.86 -11.88
N PHE A 70 -5.92 -2.90 -11.43
CA PHE A 70 -5.65 -1.47 -11.55
C PHE A 70 -5.10 -0.86 -10.27
N MET A 71 -4.73 -1.66 -9.27
CA MET A 71 -4.22 -1.17 -8.00
C MET A 71 -2.71 -0.96 -8.07
N HIS A 72 -2.27 0.25 -7.77
CA HIS A 72 -0.86 0.61 -7.70
C HIS A 72 -0.53 1.17 -6.31
N ALA A 73 0.67 0.88 -5.84
CA ALA A 73 1.17 1.37 -4.57
C ALA A 73 2.56 1.98 -4.73
N GLU A 74 2.83 3.05 -3.99
CA GLU A 74 4.14 3.70 -3.96
C GLU A 74 4.38 4.34 -2.58
N THR A 75 5.65 4.47 -2.19
CA THR A 75 6.03 5.23 -1.01
C THR A 75 6.22 6.69 -1.35
N GLN A 76 5.73 7.57 -0.48
CA GLN A 76 5.98 8.99 -0.58
C GLN A 76 6.46 9.54 0.76
N SER A 77 7.22 10.64 0.71
CA SER A 77 7.65 11.41 1.87
C SER A 77 6.97 12.79 1.85
N PRO A 78 5.69 12.90 2.25
CA PRO A 78 5.01 14.19 2.22
C PRO A 78 5.65 15.18 3.19
N THR A 79 5.73 16.44 2.76
CA THR A 79 6.15 17.56 3.59
C THR A 79 5.23 17.76 4.79
N ALA A 80 5.68 18.50 5.80
CA ALA A 80 4.88 18.77 6.99
C ALA A 80 3.52 19.42 6.67
N GLY A 81 3.49 20.33 5.68
CA GLY A 81 2.26 20.98 5.22
C GLY A 81 1.31 19.99 4.52
N GLU A 82 1.83 19.16 3.61
CA GLU A 82 1.02 18.15 2.92
C GLU A 82 0.44 17.12 3.91
N ARG A 83 1.22 16.73 4.93
CA ARG A 83 0.76 15.80 5.97
C ARG A 83 -0.49 16.27 6.69
N GLN A 84 -0.69 17.58 6.87
CA GLN A 84 -1.90 18.12 7.52
C GLN A 84 -3.17 17.85 6.70
N GLY A 85 -3.06 17.79 5.37
CA GLY A 85 -4.18 17.48 4.47
C GLY A 85 -4.39 15.99 4.22
N ILE A 86 -3.43 15.13 4.61
CA ILE A 86 -3.48 13.69 4.33
C ILE A 86 -4.27 12.96 5.41
N ARG A 87 -5.36 12.32 4.99
CA ARG A 87 -6.10 11.36 5.83
C ARG A 87 -5.49 9.97 5.69
N VAL A 88 -4.72 9.59 6.70
CA VAL A 88 -4.13 8.26 6.81
C VAL A 88 -5.16 7.26 7.33
N ARG A 89 -5.38 6.17 6.60
CA ARG A 89 -6.17 5.04 7.06
C ARG A 89 -5.31 4.14 7.94
N ARG A 90 -5.78 3.90 9.16
CA ARG A 90 -5.13 3.04 10.14
C ARG A 90 -5.79 1.66 10.22
N LEU A 91 -4.98 0.64 10.47
CA LEU A 91 -5.46 -0.69 10.84
C LEU A 91 -6.07 -0.62 12.25
N ALA A 92 -7.37 -0.88 12.36
CA ALA A 92 -8.08 -0.89 13.64
C ALA A 92 -7.95 -2.22 14.38
N GLU A 93 -8.17 -3.34 13.67
CA GLU A 93 -8.08 -4.70 14.20
C GLU A 93 -8.00 -5.72 13.04
N ILE A 94 -7.52 -6.93 13.33
CA ILE A 94 -7.60 -8.08 12.43
C ILE A 94 -8.46 -9.13 13.12
N ARG A 95 -9.59 -9.49 12.51
CA ARG A 95 -10.52 -10.52 13.03
C ARG A 95 -10.39 -11.80 12.22
N THR A 96 -10.09 -12.91 12.90
CA THR A 96 -10.12 -14.25 12.29
C THR A 96 -11.51 -14.83 12.41
N VAL A 97 -12.15 -15.16 11.27
CA VAL A 97 -13.50 -15.74 11.24
C VAL A 97 -13.41 -17.23 10.89
N ARG A 98 -13.84 -18.11 11.79
CA ARG A 98 -14.00 -19.54 11.53
C ARG A 98 -15.40 -19.79 10.94
N ARG A 99 -15.48 -20.31 9.72
CA ARG A 99 -16.76 -20.62 9.05
C ARG A 99 -16.86 -22.12 8.75
N VAL A 100 -17.91 -22.76 9.26
CA VAL A 100 -18.23 -24.16 8.95
C VAL A 100 -19.02 -24.19 7.64
N VAL A 101 -18.63 -25.05 6.71
CA VAL A 101 -19.30 -25.26 5.42
C VAL A 101 -19.64 -26.74 5.32
N TRP A 102 -20.92 -27.04 5.11
CA TRP A 102 -21.42 -28.40 4.93
C TRP A 102 -21.64 -28.65 3.43
N ARG A 103 -21.47 -29.92 3.02
CA ARG A 103 -21.86 -30.42 1.71
C ARG A 103 -22.74 -31.64 1.96
N ASP A 104 -23.80 -31.76 1.17
CA ASP A 104 -24.66 -32.95 1.14
C ASP A 104 -24.06 -34.02 0.21
N GLU A 105 -24.23 -35.29 0.56
CA GLU A 105 -23.76 -36.44 -0.23
C GLU A 105 -24.70 -36.69 -1.43
N GLN A 106 -24.13 -36.89 -2.63
CA GLN A 106 -24.79 -37.44 -3.82
C GLN A 106 -24.16 -38.78 -4.18
#